data_AF-X1QJB1-F1
#
_entry.id   AF-X1QJB1-F1
#
_cell.length_a   1.000
_cell.length_b   1.000
_cell.length_c   1.000
_cell.angle_alpha   90.00
_cell.angle_beta   90.00
_cell.angle_gamma   90.00
#
_symmetry.space_group_name_H-M   'P 1'
#
loop_
_entity.id
_entity.type
_entity.pdbx_description
1 polymer ?
#
loop_
_entity_poly.entity_id
_entity_poly.type
_entity_poly.pdbx_seq_one_letter_code
_entity_poly.pdbx_strand_id
1 'polypeptide(L)'
;MYIKHLKDCPEFIAGDGSHLREILNPGKEKIEINYSLAWVMVKPGEKTLPHKLKNSEVYYIIKGTGIMYINNEEKSVKENDTIHIPPDAVQFIENTGKENLEFLCIVDPAWIPEAEIDSIKELLKPILKGSVVNTPKFKPGLTLYRGRCCKAKPTKVCDLTYPPKEYIRSNQRVNRAC
;
A
#
# COMPACT_ATOMS: atom_id res chain seq x y z
N MET A 1 -25.70 13.78 -10.71
CA MET A 1 -25.30 14.59 -9.53
C MET A 1 -25.43 13.71 -8.31
N TYR A 2 -24.34 13.55 -7.54
CA TYR A 2 -24.32 12.69 -6.35
C TYR A 2 -23.98 13.56 -5.14
N ILE A 3 -24.85 13.58 -4.13
CA ILE A 3 -24.70 14.39 -2.93
C ILE A 3 -24.91 13.48 -1.74
N LYS A 4 -23.96 13.49 -0.80
CA LYS A 4 -24.00 12.71 0.44
C LYS A 4 -23.64 13.64 1.58
N HIS A 5 -24.46 13.64 2.64
CA HIS A 5 -24.14 14.42 3.83
C HIS A 5 -23.28 13.59 4.77
N LEU A 6 -22.20 14.16 5.32
CA LEU A 6 -21.24 13.42 6.14
C LEU A 6 -21.90 12.66 7.31
N LYS A 7 -22.91 13.28 7.95
CA LYS A 7 -23.64 12.69 9.08
C LYS A 7 -24.42 11.42 8.71
N ASP A 8 -24.74 11.23 7.44
CA ASP A 8 -25.45 10.05 6.95
C ASP A 8 -24.50 8.88 6.66
N CYS A 9 -23.19 9.14 6.59
CA CYS A 9 -22.17 8.10 6.48
C CYS A 9 -21.95 7.46 7.85
N PRO A 10 -22.06 6.13 8.00
CA PRO A 10 -21.80 5.46 9.28
C PRO A 10 -20.35 5.68 9.73
N GLU A 11 -20.18 5.88 11.03
CA GLU A 11 -18.86 5.95 11.66
C GLU A 11 -18.42 4.57 12.12
N PHE A 12 -17.14 4.27 11.94
CA PHE A 12 -16.51 3.06 12.45
C PHE A 12 -15.05 3.33 12.82
N ILE A 13 -14.45 2.39 13.55
CA ILE A 13 -13.02 2.41 13.86
C ILE A 13 -12.28 1.67 12.74
N ALA A 14 -11.39 2.37 12.05
CA ALA A 14 -10.58 1.80 10.97
C ALA A 14 -9.45 0.91 11.50
N GLY A 15 -8.77 0.19 10.60
CA GLY A 15 -7.67 -0.71 10.95
C GLY A 15 -6.49 -0.01 11.64
N ASP A 16 -6.33 1.29 11.39
CA ASP A 16 -5.32 2.14 12.01
C ASP A 16 -5.77 2.76 13.35
N GLY A 17 -6.96 2.40 13.85
CA GLY A 17 -7.52 2.91 15.11
C GLY A 17 -8.20 4.27 15.03
N SER A 18 -8.22 4.92 13.86
CA SER A 18 -8.91 6.21 13.69
C SER A 18 -10.44 6.06 13.64
N HIS A 19 -11.15 7.12 14.01
CA HIS A 19 -12.59 7.25 13.77
C HIS A 19 -12.82 7.68 12.32
N LEU A 20 -13.51 6.86 11.52
CA LEU A 20 -13.62 7.07 10.08
C LEU A 20 -15.09 7.06 9.61
N ARG A 21 -15.40 7.95 8.67
CA ARG A 21 -16.63 7.94 7.86
C ARG A 21 -16.25 7.93 6.40
N GLU A 22 -16.57 6.84 5.70
CA GLU A 22 -16.31 6.73 4.28
C GLU A 22 -17.38 7.48 3.47
N ILE A 23 -16.94 8.42 2.65
CA ILE A 23 -17.82 9.33 1.89
C ILE A 23 -18.04 8.77 0.48
N LEU A 24 -16.96 8.44 -0.23
CA LEU A 24 -16.99 7.88 -1.60
C LEU A 24 -16.01 6.72 -1.74
N ASN A 25 -16.44 5.63 -2.35
CA ASN A 25 -15.64 4.48 -2.74
C ASN A 25 -16.32 3.76 -3.92
N PRO A 26 -15.71 3.68 -5.12
CA PRO A 26 -16.31 3.04 -6.29
C PRO A 26 -16.59 1.54 -6.11
N GLY A 27 -15.98 0.88 -5.10
CA GLY A 27 -16.30 -0.49 -4.72
C GLY A 27 -17.61 -0.64 -3.93
N LYS A 28 -18.17 0.47 -3.42
CA LYS A 28 -19.37 0.48 -2.55
C LYS A 28 -20.51 1.32 -3.11
N GLU A 29 -20.19 2.36 -3.87
CA GLU A 29 -21.17 3.22 -4.53
C GLU A 29 -21.17 3.07 -6.06
N LYS A 30 -22.36 3.25 -6.67
CA LYS A 30 -22.53 3.23 -8.14
C LYS A 30 -22.13 4.58 -8.75
N ILE A 31 -20.86 4.93 -8.62
CA ILE A 31 -20.28 6.18 -9.12
C ILE A 31 -19.01 5.89 -9.93
N GLU A 32 -18.81 6.60 -11.04
CA GLU A 32 -17.65 6.42 -11.92
C GLU A 32 -16.50 7.33 -11.46
N ILE A 33 -15.74 6.88 -10.46
CA ILE A 33 -14.52 7.53 -9.96
C ILE A 33 -13.41 6.50 -9.75
N ASN A 34 -12.16 6.96 -9.71
CA ASN A 34 -11.00 6.09 -9.48
C ASN A 34 -10.42 6.21 -8.06
N TYR A 35 -10.91 7.13 -7.24
CA TYR A 35 -10.40 7.40 -5.90
C TYR A 35 -11.43 7.06 -4.84
N SER A 36 -10.98 6.94 -3.59
CA SER A 36 -11.85 6.93 -2.41
C SER A 36 -11.67 8.22 -1.62
N LEU A 37 -12.71 8.64 -0.92
CA LEU A 37 -12.72 9.79 -0.02
C LEU A 37 -13.33 9.39 1.32
N ALA A 38 -12.62 9.69 2.39
CA ALA A 38 -13.08 9.50 3.76
C ALA A 38 -12.85 10.78 4.58
N TRP A 39 -13.68 10.96 5.61
CA TRP A 39 -13.38 11.86 6.73
C TRP A 39 -12.86 11.02 7.89
N VAL A 40 -11.83 11.53 8.56
CA VAL A 40 -11.11 10.85 9.62
C VAL A 40 -10.96 11.77 10.81
N MET A 41 -11.04 11.21 12.02
CA MET A 41 -10.82 11.91 13.28
C MET A 41 -9.93 11.11 14.23
N VAL A 42 -9.02 11.83 14.88
CA VAL A 42 -8.13 11.33 15.95
C VAL A 42 -8.34 12.20 17.18
N LYS A 43 -8.63 11.60 18.34
CA LYS A 43 -8.89 12.36 19.58
C LYS A 43 -7.61 12.93 20.18
N PRO A 44 -7.70 13.96 21.06
CA PRO A 44 -6.55 14.51 21.75
C PRO A 44 -5.68 13.44 22.43
N GLY A 45 -4.37 13.46 22.16
CA GLY A 45 -3.41 12.51 22.74
C GLY A 45 -3.42 11.10 22.11
N GLU A 46 -4.28 10.85 21.13
CA GLU A 46 -4.27 9.62 20.33
C GLU A 46 -3.41 9.76 19.08
N LYS A 47 -3.04 8.62 18.51
CA LYS A 47 -2.37 8.51 17.21
C LYS A 47 -2.88 7.31 16.45
N THR A 48 -2.82 7.39 15.13
CA THR A 48 -3.11 6.23 14.28
C THR A 48 -1.98 5.21 14.37
N LEU A 49 -2.30 3.95 14.07
CA LEU A 49 -1.30 2.89 13.97
C LEU A 49 -0.48 3.08 12.69
N PRO A 50 0.85 2.82 12.76
CA PRO A 50 1.68 2.81 11.57
C PRO A 50 1.16 1.84 10.52
N HIS A 51 0.88 2.35 9.33
CA HIS A 51 0.39 1.54 8.21
C HIS A 51 1.07 1.97 6.91
N LYS A 52 0.81 1.21 5.85
CA LYS A 52 1.42 1.43 4.54
C LYS A 52 0.50 0.95 3.42
N LEU A 53 0.22 1.85 2.49
CA LEU A 53 -0.59 1.58 1.30
C LEU A 53 0.27 1.39 0.05
N LYS A 54 -0.25 0.62 -0.91
CA LYS A 54 0.30 0.52 -2.26
C LYS A 54 -0.03 1.72 -3.16
N ASN A 55 -0.99 2.53 -2.76
CA ASN A 55 -1.55 3.62 -3.55
C ASN A 55 -1.08 4.97 -2.98
N SER A 56 -1.27 6.05 -3.73
CA SER A 56 -0.99 7.40 -3.24
C SER A 56 -2.14 7.84 -2.33
N GLU A 57 -1.81 8.58 -1.28
CA GLU A 57 -2.78 9.08 -0.31
C GLU A 57 -2.54 10.57 -0.04
N VAL A 58 -3.62 11.31 0.19
CA VAL A 58 -3.57 12.73 0.51
C VAL A 58 -4.43 13.01 1.73
N TYR A 59 -3.85 13.69 2.71
CA TYR A 59 -4.59 14.29 3.80
C TYR A 59 -4.80 15.78 3.59
N TYR A 60 -6.01 16.25 3.89
CA TYR A 60 -6.31 17.66 4.00
C TYR A 60 -6.86 17.93 5.40
N ILE A 61 -6.11 18.68 6.21
CA ILE A 61 -6.50 18.94 7.60
C ILE A 61 -7.63 19.96 7.64
N ILE A 62 -8.78 19.55 8.17
CA ILE A 62 -9.96 20.40 8.33
C ILE A 62 -9.93 21.13 9.67
N LYS A 63 -9.39 20.50 10.72
CA LYS A 63 -9.42 21.04 12.07
C LYS A 63 -8.34 20.41 12.95
N GLY A 64 -7.86 21.19 13.91
CA GLY A 64 -6.93 20.73 14.94
C GLY A 64 -5.46 20.81 14.50
N THR A 65 -4.60 20.24 15.33
CA THR A 65 -3.15 20.25 15.13
C THR A 65 -2.56 18.90 15.49
N GLY A 66 -1.52 18.49 14.78
CA GLY A 66 -0.87 17.22 15.00
C GLY A 66 0.55 17.18 14.49
N ILE A 67 1.13 15.99 14.52
CA ILE A 67 2.40 15.67 13.85
C ILE A 67 2.13 14.52 12.88
N MET A 68 2.48 14.74 11.62
CA MET A 68 2.46 13.70 10.59
C MET A 68 3.84 13.06 10.49
N TYR A 69 3.87 11.74 10.47
CA TYR A 69 5.07 10.93 10.33
C TYR A 69 5.01 10.17 9.00
N ILE A 70 6.01 10.36 8.15
CA ILE A 70 6.14 9.66 6.86
C ILE A 70 7.58 9.16 6.73
N ASN A 71 7.78 7.85 6.79
CA ASN A 71 9.08 7.20 6.87
C ASN A 71 9.94 7.76 8.01
N ASN A 72 10.98 8.53 7.69
CA ASN A 72 11.92 9.11 8.65
C ASN A 72 11.72 10.63 8.84
N GLU A 73 10.67 11.20 8.23
CA GLU A 73 10.31 12.61 8.41
C GLU A 73 9.12 12.74 9.35
N GLU A 74 9.19 13.74 10.23
CA GLU A 74 8.07 14.21 11.03
C GLU A 74 7.88 15.71 10.80
N LYS A 75 6.62 16.14 10.62
CA LYS A 75 6.28 17.55 10.44
C LYS A 75 5.00 17.87 11.20
N SER A 76 5.00 19.02 11.88
CA SER A 76 3.77 19.56 12.45
C SER A 76 2.79 19.91 11.34
N VAL A 77 1.52 19.60 11.57
CA VAL A 77 0.41 19.89 10.67
C VAL A 77 -0.72 20.57 11.43
N LYS A 78 -1.48 21.40 10.73
CA LYS A 78 -2.62 22.15 11.26
C LYS A 78 -3.68 22.35 10.18
N GLU A 79 -4.81 22.92 10.58
CA GLU A 79 -5.89 23.33 9.68
C GLU A 79 -5.39 23.98 8.38
N ASN A 80 -5.99 23.55 7.27
CA ASN A 80 -5.69 23.91 5.88
C ASN A 80 -4.36 23.36 5.31
N ASP A 81 -3.59 22.59 6.08
CA ASP A 81 -2.43 21.89 5.52
C ASP A 81 -2.86 20.74 4.62
N THR A 82 -2.10 20.54 3.54
CA THR A 82 -2.23 19.38 2.64
C THR A 82 -0.98 18.52 2.75
N ILE A 83 -1.18 17.23 2.94
CA ILE A 83 -0.11 16.25 3.09
C ILE A 83 -0.25 15.25 1.95
N HIS A 84 0.77 15.13 1.11
CA HIS A 84 0.86 14.05 0.14
C HIS A 84 1.73 12.93 0.73
N ILE A 85 1.17 11.72 0.78
CA ILE A 85 1.88 10.51 1.17
C ILE A 85 2.17 9.69 -0.10
N PRO A 86 3.45 9.46 -0.41
CA PRO A 86 3.84 8.58 -1.51
C PRO A 86 3.40 7.13 -1.26
N PRO A 87 3.10 6.37 -2.34
CA PRO A 87 2.97 4.92 -2.26
C PRO A 87 4.13 4.26 -1.51
N ASP A 88 3.83 3.16 -0.81
CA ASP A 88 4.80 2.37 -0.05
C ASP A 88 5.51 3.10 1.12
N ALA A 89 5.09 4.32 1.47
CA ALA A 89 5.60 5.00 2.66
C ALA A 89 4.90 4.48 3.93
N VAL A 90 5.68 4.26 4.99
CA VAL A 90 5.11 3.97 6.32
C VAL A 90 4.67 5.29 6.94
N GLN A 91 3.43 5.35 7.41
CA GLN A 91 2.82 6.58 7.88
C GLN A 91 1.99 6.40 9.14
N PHE A 92 1.89 7.44 9.94
CA PHE A 92 0.88 7.62 10.99
C PHE A 92 0.77 9.11 11.34
N ILE A 93 -0.33 9.49 11.99
CA ILE A 93 -0.55 10.85 12.45
C ILE A 93 -0.91 10.85 13.95
N GLU A 94 -0.32 11.79 14.68
CA GLU A 94 -0.56 12.01 16.10
C GLU A 94 -1.30 13.32 16.33
N ASN A 95 -2.35 13.28 17.15
CA ASN A 95 -3.02 14.49 17.61
C ASN A 95 -2.32 15.04 18.86
N THR A 96 -1.55 16.10 18.68
CA THR A 96 -0.83 16.82 19.75
C THR A 96 -1.62 17.99 20.32
N GLY A 97 -2.82 18.25 19.80
CA GLY A 97 -3.71 19.31 20.23
C GLY A 97 -4.61 18.96 21.41
N LYS A 98 -5.49 19.91 21.76
CA LYS A 98 -6.52 19.74 22.81
C LYS A 98 -7.91 19.46 22.25
N GLU A 99 -8.08 19.56 20.94
CA GLU A 99 -9.31 19.29 20.22
C GLU A 99 -9.12 18.14 19.24
N ASN A 100 -10.21 17.63 18.67
CA ASN A 100 -10.14 16.60 17.65
C ASN A 100 -9.33 17.08 16.44
N LEU A 101 -8.43 16.23 15.96
CA LEU A 101 -7.74 16.38 14.69
C LEU A 101 -8.63 15.73 13.63
N GLU A 102 -9.18 16.54 12.73
CA GLU A 102 -10.09 16.09 11.68
C GLU A 102 -9.50 16.37 10.31
N PHE A 103 -9.57 15.40 9.40
CA PHE A 103 -9.01 15.53 8.06
C PHE A 103 -9.77 14.71 7.03
N LEU A 104 -9.68 15.12 5.77
CA LEU A 104 -10.08 14.28 4.64
C LEU A 104 -8.91 13.39 4.24
N CYS A 105 -9.20 12.13 3.98
CA CYS A 105 -8.29 11.17 3.37
C CYS A 105 -8.78 10.86 1.95
N ILE A 106 -7.90 11.03 0.97
CA ILE A 106 -8.13 10.67 -0.43
C ILE A 106 -7.09 9.64 -0.84
N VAL A 107 -7.52 8.53 -1.44
CA VAL A 107 -6.62 7.50 -1.94
C VAL A 107 -6.87 7.27 -3.42
N ASP A 108 -5.81 7.28 -4.22
CA ASP A 108 -5.84 6.99 -5.67
C ASP A 108 -4.73 5.99 -6.05
N PRO A 109 -5.07 4.82 -6.64
CA PRO A 109 -6.42 4.28 -6.83
C PRO A 109 -7.21 4.10 -5.53
N ALA A 110 -8.54 4.02 -5.64
CA ALA A 110 -9.45 3.92 -4.51
C ALA A 110 -9.03 2.85 -3.50
N TRP A 111 -9.17 3.17 -2.22
CA TRP A 111 -8.84 2.25 -1.15
C TRP A 111 -9.70 0.99 -1.23
N ILE A 112 -9.03 -0.15 -1.16
CA ILE A 112 -9.63 -1.48 -0.97
C ILE A 112 -8.95 -2.13 0.23
N PRO A 113 -9.60 -3.05 0.95
CA PRO A 113 -8.99 -3.74 2.09
C PRO A 113 -7.64 -4.38 1.79
N GLU A 114 -7.45 -4.86 0.57
CA GLU A 114 -6.22 -5.49 0.09
C GLU A 114 -5.12 -4.49 -0.30
N ALA A 115 -5.38 -3.17 -0.28
CA ALA A 115 -4.38 -2.15 -0.57
C ALA A 115 -3.38 -1.95 0.58
N GLU A 116 -3.75 -2.40 1.79
CA GLU A 116 -2.85 -2.45 2.94
C GLU A 116 -1.91 -3.65 2.85
N ILE A 117 -0.62 -3.39 3.03
CA ILE A 117 0.40 -4.43 2.92
C ILE A 117 0.24 -5.52 3.98
N ASP A 118 -0.21 -5.16 5.18
CA ASP A 118 -0.43 -6.14 6.25
C ASP A 118 -1.65 -7.02 5.97
N SER A 119 -2.72 -6.47 5.38
CA SER A 119 -3.86 -7.27 4.88
C SER A 119 -3.44 -8.28 3.82
N ILE A 120 -2.57 -7.89 2.87
CA ILE A 120 -2.00 -8.83 1.89
C ILE A 120 -1.22 -9.95 2.59
N LYS A 121 -0.39 -9.62 3.59
CA LYS A 121 0.38 -10.63 4.33
C LYS A 121 -0.54 -11.65 5.00
N GLU A 122 -1.61 -11.21 5.64
CA GLU A 122 -2.59 -12.11 6.26
C GLU A 122 -3.27 -13.02 5.22
N LEU A 123 -3.69 -12.49 4.07
CA LEU A 123 -4.27 -13.28 2.99
C LEU A 123 -3.29 -14.33 2.42
N LEU A 124 -1.99 -14.04 2.43
CA LEU A 124 -0.96 -14.98 2.01
C LEU A 124 -0.66 -16.07 3.04
N LYS A 125 -0.94 -15.86 4.33
CA LYS A 125 -0.59 -16.83 5.39
C LYS A 125 -1.16 -18.24 5.16
N PRO A 126 -2.46 -18.43 4.83
CA PRO A 126 -3.00 -19.76 4.55
C PRO A 126 -2.35 -20.44 3.34
N ILE A 127 -2.04 -19.67 2.30
CA ILE A 127 -1.39 -20.17 1.07
C ILE A 127 0.02 -20.68 1.39
N LEU A 128 0.74 -19.95 2.26
CA LEU A 128 2.11 -20.27 2.64
C LEU A 128 2.18 -21.27 3.81
N LYS A 129 1.06 -21.58 4.47
CA LYS A 129 1.02 -22.50 5.62
C LYS A 129 1.45 -23.91 5.18
N GLY A 130 2.49 -24.45 5.81
CA GLY A 130 3.06 -25.76 5.45
C GLY A 130 4.00 -25.74 4.23
N SER A 131 4.13 -24.59 3.55
CA SER A 131 5.13 -24.41 2.51
C SER A 131 6.48 -24.08 3.14
N VAL A 132 7.50 -24.92 2.92
CA VAL A 132 8.88 -24.57 3.27
C VAL A 132 9.44 -23.65 2.20
N VAL A 133 9.42 -22.34 2.47
CA VAL A 133 10.08 -21.36 1.60
C VAL A 133 11.59 -21.48 1.80
N ASN A 134 12.24 -22.29 0.97
CA ASN A 134 13.68 -22.40 0.94
C ASN A 134 14.27 -21.30 0.06
N THR A 135 15.03 -20.38 0.65
CA THR A 135 15.92 -19.53 -0.14
C THR A 135 16.92 -20.45 -0.86
N PRO A 136 16.99 -20.44 -2.20
CA PRO A 136 17.95 -21.29 -2.89
C PRO A 136 19.37 -20.94 -2.44
N LYS A 137 20.04 -21.91 -1.83
CA LYS A 137 21.44 -21.79 -1.41
C LYS A 137 22.33 -22.11 -2.60
N PHE A 138 23.04 -21.11 -3.10
CA PHE A 138 24.01 -21.30 -4.18
C PHE A 138 25.38 -21.64 -3.59
N LYS A 139 26.04 -22.66 -4.15
CA LYS A 139 27.43 -22.93 -3.80
C LYS A 139 28.30 -21.76 -4.29
N PRO A 140 29.28 -21.30 -3.50
CA PRO A 140 30.28 -20.35 -3.99
C PRO A 140 30.89 -20.86 -5.30
N GLY A 141 30.96 -20.00 -6.33
CA GLY A 141 31.47 -20.36 -7.67
C GLY A 141 30.45 -20.99 -8.61
N LEU A 142 29.17 -21.14 -8.23
CA LEU A 142 28.13 -21.61 -9.15
C LEU A 142 27.91 -20.59 -10.28
N THR A 143 28.13 -21.01 -11.53
CA THR A 143 27.78 -20.23 -12.71
C THR A 143 26.26 -20.17 -12.85
N LEU A 144 25.68 -18.98 -12.67
CA LEU A 144 24.27 -18.73 -12.95
C LEU A 144 24.13 -18.37 -14.44
N TYR A 145 23.35 -19.16 -15.17
CA TYR A 145 22.97 -18.80 -16.54
C TYR A 145 21.89 -17.72 -16.47
N ARG A 146 22.24 -16.50 -16.89
CA ARG A 146 21.25 -15.55 -17.41
C ARG A 146 20.77 -16.12 -18.75
N GLY A 147 19.48 -15.98 -19.06
CA GLY A 147 18.92 -16.48 -20.33
C GLY A 147 19.71 -16.01 -21.55
N ARG A 148 19.48 -16.60 -22.74
CA ARG A 148 20.11 -16.10 -23.97
C ARG A 148 19.78 -14.62 -24.14
N CYS A 149 20.79 -13.77 -24.34
CA CYS A 149 20.55 -12.38 -24.76
C CYS A 149 19.79 -12.40 -26.08
N CYS A 150 18.52 -11.99 -26.05
CA CYS A 150 17.73 -11.82 -27.26
C CYS A 150 18.28 -10.58 -27.99
N LYS A 151 18.57 -10.71 -29.29
CA LYS A 151 19.01 -9.56 -30.13
C LYS A 151 17.94 -8.47 -30.25
N ALA A 152 16.69 -8.81 -29.94
CA ALA A 152 15.55 -7.91 -29.85
C ALA A 152 14.65 -8.31 -28.68
N LYS A 153 13.88 -7.36 -28.14
CA LYS A 153 12.96 -7.63 -27.03
C LYS A 153 11.91 -8.69 -27.45
N PRO A 154 11.77 -9.81 -26.73
CA PRO A 154 10.79 -10.83 -27.06
C PRO A 154 9.36 -10.27 -26.94
N THR A 155 8.49 -10.67 -27.87
CA THR A 155 7.09 -10.18 -27.90
C THR A 155 6.11 -11.24 -27.38
N LYS A 156 6.55 -12.50 -27.24
CA LYS A 156 5.76 -13.61 -26.73
C LYS A 156 6.51 -14.38 -25.64
N VAL A 157 5.78 -14.97 -24.71
CA VAL A 157 6.35 -15.78 -23.61
C VAL A 157 7.08 -17.02 -24.12
N CYS A 158 6.68 -17.56 -25.28
CA CYS A 158 7.37 -18.68 -25.95
C CYS A 158 8.76 -18.33 -26.48
N ASP A 159 9.05 -17.04 -26.67
CA ASP A 159 10.34 -16.55 -27.17
C ASP A 159 11.42 -16.59 -26.07
N LEU A 160 11.00 -16.79 -24.81
CA LEU A 160 11.87 -16.89 -23.65
C LEU A 160 12.34 -18.34 -23.47
N THR A 161 13.57 -18.64 -23.88
CA THR A 161 14.13 -19.99 -23.80
C THR A 161 14.89 -20.26 -22.50
N TYR A 162 14.73 -21.47 -21.96
CA TYR A 162 15.61 -22.03 -20.92
C TYR A 162 17.01 -22.25 -21.53
N PRO A 163 18.12 -22.19 -20.75
CA PRO A 163 19.44 -22.57 -21.25
C PRO A 163 19.43 -23.98 -21.87
N PRO A 164 20.18 -24.23 -22.96
CA PRO A 164 20.21 -25.55 -23.60
C PRO A 164 20.66 -26.66 -22.66
N LYS A 165 20.15 -27.88 -22.89
CA LYS A 165 20.35 -29.04 -22.00
C LYS A 165 21.83 -29.38 -21.79
N GLU A 166 22.69 -29.17 -22.80
CA GLU A 166 24.13 -29.40 -22.69
C GLU A 166 24.86 -28.49 -21.68
N TYR A 167 24.28 -27.35 -21.31
CA TYR A 167 24.85 -26.41 -20.33
C TYR A 167 24.39 -26.69 -18.89
N ILE A 168 23.37 -27.52 -18.70
CA ILE A 168 22.78 -27.80 -17.39
C ILE A 168 23.40 -29.08 -16.84
N ARG A 169 24.49 -28.94 -16.09
CA ARG A 169 25.22 -30.07 -15.47
C ARG A 169 24.71 -30.43 -14.07
N SER A 170 23.84 -29.62 -13.49
CA SER A 170 23.18 -29.83 -12.19
C SER A 170 21.89 -29.00 -12.13
N ASN A 171 21.01 -29.24 -11.15
CA ASN A 171 19.84 -28.39 -10.90
C ASN A 171 20.30 -26.95 -10.63
N GLN A 172 20.15 -26.08 -11.62
CA GLN A 172 20.57 -24.68 -11.60
C GLN A 172 19.36 -23.78 -11.79
N ARG A 173 19.36 -22.62 -11.13
CA ARG A 173 18.27 -21.64 -11.23
C ARG A 173 18.52 -20.74 -12.43
N VAL A 174 17.52 -20.63 -13.30
CA VAL A 174 17.50 -19.66 -14.39
C VAL A 174 16.70 -18.48 -13.89
N ASN A 175 17.38 -17.37 -13.60
CA ASN A 175 16.66 -16.12 -13.38
C ASN A 175 16.30 -15.59 -14.78
N ARG A 176 14.99 -15.55 -15.09
CA ARG A 176 14.49 -14.63 -16.12
C ARG A 176 14.71 -13.22 -15.56
N ALA A 177 15.50 -12.40 -16.24
CA ALA A 177 15.54 -10.97 -15.99
C ALA A 177 15.62 -10.23 -17.33
N CYS A 178 14.62 -9.36 -17.51
CA CYS A 178 14.51 -8.21 -18.40
C CYS A 178 14.53 -8.45 -19.92
#